data_AF-A0A0M8YFH7-F1
#
_entry.id   AF-A0A0M8YFH7-F1
#
_cell.length_a   1.000
_cell.length_b   1.000
_cell.length_c   1.000
_cell.angle_alpha   90.00
_cell.angle_beta   90.00
_cell.angle_gamma   90.00
#
_symmetry.space_group_name_H-M   'P 1'
#
loop_
_entity.id
_entity.type
_entity.pdbx_description
1 polymer ?
#
loop_
_entity_poly.entity_id
_entity_poly.type
_entity_poly.pdbx_seq_one_letter_code
_entity_poly.pdbx_strand_id
1 'polypeptide(L)'
;MRGPASRNTHNTTVGSKIEVTWRCTSSQGEHEDWPAPPNRRTAKALRSGCLKCSKNVSAKALALYHELRTHLPALELEAPIPLDPVPGKRYRGVRVDMWEEALQLVVEFDGWKTHGPESWRDRAADDRLKTERLAAACQTVIRVREDLDPVGPHDVVVGSGWSAWKVAAAVLQRVQQLGLHPLPGLASYLEHGTETAAADVEKALLGMPYRPRQFPKASKAPAEPRQLKATEPPADSWLTPMGPPYANPKKRAGSLRDYQCRCKTVVTGLPQAEVTRGNTKSCGCRQDASRAVPRGRVDRELTQAARQWARKAGTEVRENGPLDARVLASYQLHAVGMASFLGDDNLIPEGAVRGWVDDEEITLGARGRLPRHTWLGYAASVLAQLAKAPDEDA
;
A
#
# COMPACT_ATOMS: atom_id res chain seq x y z
N MET A 1 -15.90 52.52 14.67
CA MET A 1 -15.10 52.27 13.45
C MET A 1 -14.72 50.80 13.41
N ARG A 2 -15.25 50.01 12.46
CA ARG A 2 -14.88 48.59 12.28
C ARG A 2 -13.83 48.51 11.16
N GLY A 3 -12.69 47.89 11.43
CA GLY A 3 -11.61 47.67 10.46
C GLY A 3 -12.06 46.75 9.30
N PRO A 4 -11.34 46.79 8.15
CA PRO A 4 -11.74 46.04 6.97
C PRO A 4 -11.61 44.53 7.20
N ALA A 5 -12.67 43.81 6.86
CA ALA A 5 -12.75 42.36 6.96
C ALA A 5 -11.65 41.68 6.13
N SER A 6 -10.96 40.72 6.75
CA SER A 6 -9.97 39.86 6.11
C SER A 6 -10.57 39.16 4.88
N ARG A 7 -10.06 39.46 3.67
CA ARG A 7 -10.43 38.76 2.45
C ARG A 7 -9.88 37.34 2.49
N ASN A 8 -10.75 36.36 2.31
CA ASN A 8 -10.39 34.94 2.18
C ASN A 8 -10.47 34.47 0.71
N THR A 9 -10.00 33.25 0.45
CA THR A 9 -9.89 32.64 -0.90
C THR A 9 -11.16 32.66 -1.72
N HIS A 10 -12.34 32.70 -1.07
CA HIS A 10 -13.65 32.77 -1.71
C HIS A 10 -14.00 34.13 -2.33
N ASN A 11 -13.25 35.19 -2.01
CA ASN A 11 -13.51 36.57 -2.44
C ASN A 11 -12.43 37.17 -3.36
N THR A 12 -11.59 36.33 -3.97
CA THR A 12 -10.49 36.76 -4.85
C THR A 12 -10.83 36.44 -6.31
N THR A 13 -10.98 37.47 -7.15
CA THR A 13 -11.36 37.33 -8.57
C THR A 13 -10.23 36.76 -9.43
N VAL A 14 -10.55 36.13 -10.56
CA VAL A 14 -9.61 35.44 -11.47
C VAL A 14 -8.48 36.36 -11.97
N GLY A 15 -8.72 37.67 -12.11
CA GLY A 15 -7.71 38.66 -12.52
C GLY A 15 -6.87 39.26 -11.40
N SER A 16 -7.11 38.87 -10.15
CA SER A 16 -6.36 39.39 -8.99
C SER A 16 -4.92 38.92 -9.01
N LYS A 17 -3.99 39.81 -8.65
CA LYS A 17 -2.57 39.51 -8.44
C LYS A 17 -2.26 39.06 -7.00
N ILE A 18 -3.27 38.99 -6.14
CA ILE A 18 -3.12 38.57 -4.74
C ILE A 18 -2.81 37.08 -4.71
N GLU A 19 -1.70 36.72 -4.07
CA GLU A 19 -1.34 35.33 -3.85
C GLU A 19 -2.27 34.69 -2.82
N VAL A 20 -2.78 33.53 -3.17
CA VAL A 20 -3.51 32.67 -2.25
C VAL A 20 -2.86 31.29 -2.24
N THR A 21 -2.91 30.63 -1.10
CA THR A 21 -2.33 29.29 -0.94
C THR A 21 -3.25 28.25 -1.59
N TRP A 22 -2.71 27.51 -2.56
CA TRP A 22 -3.42 26.47 -3.29
C TRP A 22 -2.99 25.09 -2.84
N ARG A 23 -3.97 24.19 -2.76
CA ARG A 23 -3.75 22.76 -2.53
C ARG A 23 -3.93 21.98 -3.83
N CYS A 24 -3.02 21.06 -4.09
CA CYS A 24 -3.13 20.13 -5.20
C CYS A 24 -4.19 19.07 -4.91
N THR A 25 -5.01 18.73 -5.90
CA THR A 25 -5.96 17.62 -5.79
C THR A 25 -5.60 16.44 -6.70
N SER A 26 -4.64 16.59 -7.61
CA SER A 26 -4.30 15.57 -8.62
C SER A 26 -3.14 14.65 -8.25
N SER A 27 -2.22 15.09 -7.39
CA SER A 27 -1.19 14.23 -6.81
C SER A 27 -1.59 13.90 -5.38
N GLN A 28 -1.42 12.65 -4.95
CA GLN A 28 -1.72 12.20 -3.58
C GLN A 28 -0.73 12.79 -2.55
N GLY A 29 -0.63 14.12 -2.48
CA GLY A 29 0.23 14.83 -1.53
C GLY A 29 1.72 14.89 -1.90
N GLU A 30 2.11 14.58 -3.14
CA GLU A 30 3.54 14.56 -3.55
C GLU A 30 4.22 15.94 -3.54
N HIS A 31 3.45 17.03 -3.42
CA HIS A 31 4.06 18.35 -3.25
C HIS A 31 3.20 19.27 -2.37
N GLU A 32 3.91 20.09 -1.59
CA GLU A 32 3.31 21.04 -0.65
C GLU A 32 2.44 22.10 -1.32
N ASP A 33 1.48 22.60 -0.53
CA ASP A 33 0.64 23.75 -0.84
C ASP A 33 1.53 24.93 -1.29
N TRP A 34 1.11 25.66 -2.33
CA TRP A 34 1.93 26.72 -2.92
C TRP A 34 1.16 28.05 -3.02
N PRO A 35 1.82 29.20 -2.79
CA PRO A 35 1.23 30.50 -3.04
C PRO A 35 1.21 30.77 -4.55
N ALA A 36 0.07 31.19 -5.08
CA ALA A 36 -0.03 31.72 -6.44
C ALA A 36 -1.27 32.61 -6.60
N PRO A 37 -1.27 33.60 -7.51
CA PRO A 37 -2.49 34.32 -7.86
C PRO A 37 -3.45 33.44 -8.69
N PRO A 38 -4.78 33.66 -8.63
CA PRO A 38 -5.77 32.83 -9.34
C PRO A 38 -5.54 32.69 -10.85
N ASN A 39 -5.07 33.74 -11.55
CA ASN A 39 -4.75 33.68 -12.98
C ASN A 39 -3.63 32.68 -13.33
N ARG A 40 -2.69 32.45 -12.41
CA ARG A 40 -1.62 31.45 -12.52
C ARG A 40 -2.12 30.03 -12.28
N ARG A 41 -3.37 29.83 -11.88
CA ARG A 41 -4.03 28.51 -11.78
C ARG A 41 -4.83 28.19 -13.04
N THR A 42 -5.47 29.19 -13.63
CA THR A 42 -6.38 29.03 -14.78
C THR A 42 -5.68 29.19 -16.13
N ALA A 43 -4.36 29.39 -16.14
CA ALA A 43 -3.61 29.46 -17.38
C ALA A 43 -3.80 28.18 -18.19
N LYS A 44 -4.13 28.32 -19.48
CA LYS A 44 -4.44 27.21 -20.40
C LYS A 44 -3.33 26.15 -20.49
N ALA A 45 -2.09 26.53 -20.18
CA ALA A 45 -0.94 25.64 -20.11
C ALA A 45 -0.99 24.66 -18.92
N LEU A 46 -1.75 24.97 -17.86
CA LEU A 46 -1.80 24.21 -16.62
C LEU A 46 -3.00 23.28 -16.60
N ARG A 47 -2.88 22.13 -17.27
CA ARG A 47 -3.97 21.16 -17.45
C ARG A 47 -4.65 20.69 -16.16
N SER A 48 -3.90 20.66 -15.05
CA SER A 48 -4.40 20.30 -13.70
C SER A 48 -4.64 21.51 -12.79
N GLY A 49 -4.37 22.73 -13.28
CA GLY A 49 -4.35 23.96 -12.49
C GLY A 49 -3.19 24.06 -11.47
N CYS A 50 -2.39 23.02 -11.31
CA CYS A 50 -1.22 23.04 -10.45
C CYS A 50 0.06 23.31 -11.25
N LEU A 51 0.83 24.32 -10.85
CA LEU A 51 2.13 24.66 -11.45
C LEU A 51 3.18 23.55 -11.28
N LYS A 52 3.08 22.74 -10.22
CA LYS A 52 4.00 21.62 -9.96
C LYS A 52 3.62 20.35 -10.72
N CYS A 53 2.32 20.12 -10.96
CA CYS A 53 1.86 18.99 -11.77
C CYS A 53 1.90 19.29 -13.28
N SER A 54 1.77 20.56 -13.66
CA SER A 54 1.83 20.99 -15.05
C SER A 54 3.27 21.24 -15.45
N LYS A 55 3.86 20.27 -16.13
CA LYS A 55 5.15 20.43 -16.81
C LYS A 55 4.98 21.37 -18.01
N ASN A 56 5.92 22.29 -18.22
CA ASN A 56 5.89 23.23 -19.35
C ASN A 56 6.51 22.59 -20.61
N VAL A 57 6.13 21.34 -20.86
CA VAL A 57 6.71 20.46 -21.88
C VAL A 57 5.61 20.08 -22.87
N SER A 58 5.92 20.06 -24.17
CA SER A 58 4.96 19.64 -25.19
C SER A 58 4.56 18.18 -24.98
N ALA A 59 3.37 17.78 -25.42
CA ALA A 59 2.94 16.38 -25.31
C ALA A 59 3.92 15.43 -26.02
N LYS A 60 4.47 15.85 -27.16
CA LYS A 60 5.46 15.11 -27.94
C LYS A 60 6.79 14.95 -27.20
N ALA A 61 7.29 16.03 -26.60
CA ALA A 61 8.50 15.99 -25.79
C ALA A 61 8.31 15.10 -24.54
N LEU A 62 7.14 15.15 -23.91
CA LEU A 62 6.83 14.26 -22.79
C LEU A 62 6.73 12.78 -23.21
N ALA A 63 6.12 12.50 -24.35
CA ALA A 63 6.06 11.14 -24.89
C ALA A 63 7.46 10.61 -25.26
N LEU A 64 8.29 11.44 -25.90
CA LEU A 64 9.68 11.13 -26.18
C LEU A 64 10.46 10.82 -24.88
N TYR A 65 10.35 11.66 -23.87
CA TYR A 65 10.99 11.44 -22.56
C TYR A 65 10.68 10.05 -21.99
N HIS A 66 9.40 9.64 -22.05
CA HIS A 66 9.00 8.32 -21.56
C HIS A 66 9.57 7.17 -22.37
N GLU A 67 9.69 7.32 -23.69
CA GLU A 67 10.37 6.34 -24.53
C GLU A 67 11.86 6.27 -24.23
N LEU A 68 12.54 7.41 -24.08
CA LEU A 68 13.98 7.42 -23.80
C LEU A 68 14.31 6.75 -22.45
N ARG A 69 13.46 6.91 -21.45
CA ARG A 69 13.64 6.29 -20.12
C ARG A 69 13.62 4.77 -20.10
N THR A 70 13.22 4.14 -21.19
CA THR A 70 13.32 2.68 -21.35
C THR A 70 14.77 2.21 -21.39
N HIS A 71 15.67 3.04 -21.92
CA HIS A 71 17.11 2.77 -22.00
C HIS A 71 17.96 3.77 -21.21
N LEU A 72 17.40 4.93 -20.84
CA LEU A 72 18.04 5.98 -20.03
C LEU A 72 17.25 6.21 -18.73
N PRO A 73 17.27 5.27 -17.77
CA PRO A 73 16.34 5.27 -16.64
C PRO A 73 16.47 6.47 -15.69
N ALA A 74 17.66 7.08 -15.61
CA ALA A 74 17.95 8.24 -14.78
C ALA A 74 17.72 9.59 -15.51
N LEU A 75 17.29 9.57 -16.78
CA LEU A 75 16.96 10.77 -17.54
C LEU A 75 15.88 11.57 -16.78
N GLU A 76 16.18 12.83 -16.51
CA GLU A 76 15.31 13.78 -15.84
C GLU A 76 14.64 14.72 -16.85
N LEU A 77 13.46 15.26 -16.50
CA LEU A 77 12.68 16.17 -17.35
C LEU A 77 12.71 17.59 -16.78
N GLU A 78 12.80 18.60 -17.65
CA GLU A 78 12.91 20.03 -17.29
C GLU A 78 14.06 20.31 -16.32
N ALA A 79 15.18 19.61 -16.50
CA ALA A 79 16.27 19.65 -15.56
C ALA A 79 17.03 20.99 -15.63
N PRO A 80 17.37 21.58 -14.47
CA PRO A 80 18.23 22.76 -14.43
C PRO A 80 19.70 22.33 -14.46
N ILE A 81 20.45 22.78 -15.47
CA ILE A 81 21.91 22.64 -15.47
C ILE A 81 22.52 23.89 -14.85
N PRO A 82 23.32 23.78 -13.77
CA PRO A 82 23.91 24.91 -13.07
C PRO A 82 25.03 25.52 -13.91
N LEU A 83 24.67 26.46 -14.78
CA LEU A 83 25.59 27.29 -15.57
C LEU A 83 25.56 28.74 -15.09
N ASP A 84 26.69 29.43 -15.29
CA ASP A 84 26.79 30.86 -15.02
C ASP A 84 25.70 31.66 -15.77
N PRO A 85 25.21 32.75 -15.18
CA PRO A 85 24.20 33.57 -15.84
C PRO A 85 24.75 34.23 -17.10
N VAL A 86 23.93 34.31 -18.16
CA VAL A 86 24.26 35.13 -19.35
C VAL A 86 24.02 36.60 -18.99
N PRO A 87 24.98 37.50 -19.26
CA PRO A 87 24.75 38.94 -19.12
C PRO A 87 23.45 39.37 -19.81
N GLY A 88 22.56 40.04 -19.06
CA GLY A 88 21.26 40.50 -19.56
C GLY A 88 20.11 39.48 -19.52
N LYS A 89 20.33 38.24 -19.06
CA LYS A 89 19.27 37.23 -18.83
C LYS A 89 19.12 36.94 -17.33
N ARG A 90 17.87 36.90 -16.84
CA ARG A 90 17.54 36.84 -15.39
C ARG A 90 17.61 35.45 -14.73
N TYR A 91 17.98 34.40 -15.45
CA TYR A 91 17.87 33.02 -14.95
C TYR A 91 19.23 32.47 -14.49
N ARG A 92 19.27 31.84 -13.31
CA ARG A 92 20.42 31.02 -12.84
C ARG A 92 20.30 29.63 -13.46
N GLY A 93 21.31 29.20 -14.22
CA GLY A 93 21.30 27.92 -14.94
C GLY A 93 20.52 27.93 -16.26
N VAL A 94 20.77 26.91 -17.07
CA VAL A 94 20.06 26.64 -18.33
C VAL A 94 19.08 25.49 -18.08
N ARG A 95 17.78 25.77 -18.23
CA ARG A 95 16.77 24.71 -18.23
C ARG A 95 16.82 23.98 -19.57
N VAL A 96 16.96 22.67 -19.51
CA VAL A 96 16.94 21.78 -20.67
C VAL A 96 15.71 20.89 -20.60
N ASP A 97 15.21 20.42 -21.75
CA ASP A 97 14.02 19.57 -21.77
C ASP A 97 14.27 18.23 -21.06
N MET A 98 15.43 17.63 -21.29
CA MET A 98 15.83 16.36 -20.65
C MET A 98 17.34 16.33 -20.38
N TRP A 99 17.73 15.77 -19.24
CA TRP A 99 19.13 15.66 -18.84
C TRP A 99 19.43 14.32 -18.16
N GLU A 100 20.54 13.71 -18.53
CA GLU A 100 21.13 12.58 -17.82
C GLU A 100 22.54 12.98 -17.37
N GLU A 101 22.67 13.28 -16.09
CA GLU A 101 23.90 13.79 -15.50
C GLU A 101 25.05 12.78 -15.64
N ALA A 102 24.80 11.49 -15.41
CA ALA A 102 25.87 10.48 -15.45
C ALA A 102 26.49 10.33 -16.84
N LEU A 103 25.73 10.64 -17.90
CA LEU A 103 26.18 10.59 -19.29
C LEU A 103 26.59 11.95 -19.84
N GLN A 104 26.44 13.02 -19.04
CA GLN A 104 26.56 14.41 -19.50
C GLN A 104 25.74 14.64 -20.78
N LEU A 105 24.55 14.05 -20.84
CA LEU A 105 23.71 14.02 -22.03
C LEU A 105 22.50 14.92 -21.85
N VAL A 106 22.33 15.86 -22.78
CA VAL A 106 21.16 16.71 -22.89
C VAL A 106 20.36 16.34 -24.12
N VAL A 107 19.04 16.21 -23.98
CA VAL A 107 18.12 16.06 -25.10
C VAL A 107 17.14 17.23 -25.10
N GLU A 108 17.11 18.01 -26.19
CA GLU A 108 16.18 19.12 -26.42
C GLU A 108 15.17 18.73 -27.50
N PHE A 109 13.89 19.05 -27.33
CA PHE A 109 12.86 18.83 -28.34
C PHE A 109 12.42 20.15 -28.94
N ASP A 110 12.91 20.44 -30.15
CA ASP A 110 12.60 21.66 -30.87
C ASP A 110 11.42 21.41 -31.82
N GLY A 111 10.21 21.80 -31.39
CA GLY A 111 9.02 21.72 -32.23
C GLY A 111 8.92 22.87 -33.24
N TRP A 112 8.54 22.58 -34.49
CA TRP A 112 8.41 23.57 -35.58
C TRP A 112 7.65 24.84 -35.17
N LYS A 113 6.53 24.70 -34.46
CA LYS A 113 5.69 25.85 -34.05
C LYS A 113 6.42 26.88 -33.17
N THR A 114 7.45 26.46 -32.45
CA THR A 114 8.18 27.32 -31.49
C THR A 114 9.55 27.74 -32.00
N HIS A 115 10.16 26.94 -32.89
CA HIS A 115 11.53 27.15 -33.39
C HIS A 115 11.61 27.42 -34.91
N GLY A 116 10.50 27.30 -35.64
CA GLY A 116 10.46 27.51 -37.07
C GLY A 116 10.59 28.99 -37.49
N PRO A 117 10.90 29.24 -38.77
CA PRO A 117 11.15 30.58 -39.31
C PRO A 117 9.92 31.49 -39.26
N GLU A 118 8.71 30.92 -39.31
CA GLU A 118 7.45 31.66 -39.18
C GLU A 118 7.03 31.88 -37.72
N SER A 119 7.81 31.40 -36.75
CA SER A 119 7.56 31.71 -35.35
C SER A 119 7.89 33.18 -35.08
N TRP A 120 7.17 33.79 -34.14
CA TRP A 120 7.34 35.20 -33.74
C TRP A 120 8.74 35.57 -33.22
N ARG A 121 9.64 34.59 -33.08
CA ARG A 121 11.07 34.74 -32.80
C ARG A 121 11.81 33.63 -33.53
N ASP A 122 12.49 33.91 -34.63
CA ASP A 122 13.52 32.97 -35.13
C ASP A 122 14.49 32.68 -33.97
N ARG A 123 14.49 31.42 -33.54
CA ARG A 123 15.27 30.98 -32.38
C ARG A 123 16.58 30.33 -32.75
N ALA A 124 16.89 30.16 -34.03
CA ALA A 124 18.06 29.40 -34.46
C ALA A 124 19.37 29.95 -33.88
N ALA A 125 19.49 31.27 -33.71
CA ALA A 125 20.64 31.90 -33.06
C ALA A 125 20.70 31.63 -31.55
N ASP A 126 19.58 31.78 -30.84
CA ASP A 126 19.48 31.49 -29.39
C ASP A 126 19.74 30.00 -29.11
N ASP A 127 19.26 29.15 -30.00
CA ASP A 127 19.42 27.69 -30.04
C ASP A 127 20.89 27.26 -30.19
N ARG A 128 21.61 27.86 -31.14
CA ARG A 128 23.07 27.67 -31.31
C ARG A 128 23.82 28.12 -30.08
N LEU A 129 23.52 29.32 -29.56
CA LEU A 129 24.15 29.85 -28.35
C LEU A 129 23.90 28.94 -27.14
N LYS A 130 22.68 28.41 -26.97
CA LYS A 130 22.37 27.46 -25.88
C LYS A 130 23.22 26.20 -26.01
N THR A 131 23.31 25.65 -27.23
CA THR A 131 24.08 24.44 -27.53
C THR A 131 25.57 24.64 -27.26
N GLU A 132 26.16 25.74 -27.73
CA GLU A 132 27.56 26.09 -27.49
C GLU A 132 27.88 26.20 -26.00
N ARG A 133 26.98 26.82 -25.22
CA ARG A 133 27.17 26.97 -23.77
C ARG A 133 27.08 25.65 -23.03
N LEU A 134 26.17 24.78 -23.42
CA LEU A 134 26.07 23.43 -22.86
C LEU A 134 27.30 22.59 -23.22
N ALA A 135 27.77 22.67 -24.46
CA ALA A 135 28.99 22.00 -24.91
C ALA A 135 30.23 22.51 -24.17
N ALA A 136 30.33 23.83 -23.93
CA ALA A 136 31.40 24.42 -23.12
C ALA A 136 31.38 23.93 -21.66
N ALA A 137 30.23 23.49 -21.16
CA ALA A 137 30.06 22.83 -19.87
C ALA A 137 30.14 21.30 -19.96
N CYS A 138 30.84 20.78 -20.99
CA CYS A 138 31.07 19.37 -21.25
C CYS A 138 29.79 18.53 -21.43
N GLN A 139 28.64 19.15 -21.74
CA GLN A 139 27.44 18.42 -22.08
C GLN A 139 27.44 18.04 -23.56
N THR A 140 27.08 16.79 -23.85
CA THR A 140 26.72 16.36 -25.20
C THR A 140 25.24 16.66 -25.44
N VAL A 141 24.95 17.55 -26.39
CA VAL A 141 23.58 17.98 -26.69
C VAL A 141 23.08 17.27 -27.95
N ILE A 142 21.98 16.53 -27.83
CA ILE A 142 21.23 15.98 -28.97
C ILE A 142 19.94 16.78 -29.09
N ARG A 143 19.78 17.56 -30.16
CA ARG A 143 18.51 18.26 -30.41
C ARG A 143 17.66 17.46 -31.37
N VAL A 144 16.42 17.22 -30.98
CA VAL A 144 15.38 16.63 -31.82
C VAL A 144 14.70 17.76 -32.58
N ARG A 145 14.98 17.83 -33.88
CA ARG A 145 14.57 18.90 -34.79
C ARG A 145 13.33 18.45 -35.58
N GLU A 146 12.14 18.82 -35.13
CA GLU A 146 10.88 18.43 -35.78
C GLU A 146 10.61 19.30 -37.02
N ASP A 147 10.80 18.74 -38.22
CA ASP A 147 10.72 19.44 -39.51
C ASP A 147 11.58 20.72 -39.57
N LEU A 148 12.68 20.75 -38.83
CA LEU A 148 13.59 21.88 -38.72
C LEU A 148 14.99 21.52 -39.23
N ASP A 149 15.69 22.50 -39.77
CA ASP A 149 17.10 22.36 -40.11
C ASP A 149 17.93 22.07 -38.83
N PRO A 150 18.97 21.21 -38.94
CA PRO A 150 19.92 20.97 -37.87
C PRO A 150 20.72 22.24 -37.57
N VAL A 151 21.02 22.48 -36.30
CA VAL A 151 21.87 23.58 -35.82
C VAL A 151 23.16 23.10 -35.18
N GLY A 152 23.22 21.83 -34.78
CA GLY A 152 24.38 21.18 -34.19
C GLY A 152 24.74 19.86 -34.88
N PRO A 153 25.97 19.35 -34.66
CA PRO A 153 26.48 18.14 -35.32
C PRO A 153 25.81 16.85 -34.82
N HIS A 154 25.16 16.90 -33.65
CA HIS A 154 24.55 15.74 -33.01
C HIS A 154 23.02 15.72 -33.18
N ASP A 155 22.47 16.68 -33.90
CA ASP A 155 21.03 16.83 -34.06
C ASP A 155 20.42 15.63 -34.80
N VAL A 156 19.18 15.34 -34.43
CA VAL A 156 18.32 14.31 -35.02
C VAL A 156 17.12 15.01 -35.63
N VAL A 157 17.07 15.04 -36.96
CA VAL A 157 15.94 15.61 -37.71
C VAL A 157 14.83 14.56 -37.81
N VAL A 158 13.61 14.94 -37.44
CA VAL A 158 12.44 14.05 -37.43
C VAL A 158 11.25 14.72 -38.08
N GLY A 159 10.35 13.93 -38.67
CA GLY A 159 9.11 14.46 -39.24
C GLY A 159 8.05 14.74 -38.17
N SER A 160 7.22 15.77 -38.33
CA SER A 160 6.11 16.06 -37.41
C SER A 160 5.06 14.95 -37.28
N GLY A 161 4.99 14.06 -38.27
CA GLY A 161 4.13 12.86 -38.25
C GLY A 161 4.76 11.65 -37.54
N TRP A 162 6.00 11.74 -37.05
CA TRP A 162 6.66 10.60 -36.42
C TRP A 162 6.09 10.31 -35.03
N SER A 163 5.87 9.03 -34.76
CA SER A 163 5.50 8.57 -33.43
C SER A 163 6.65 8.77 -32.44
N ALA A 164 6.32 8.90 -31.14
CA ALA A 164 7.33 9.04 -30.08
C ALA A 164 8.37 7.90 -30.08
N TRP A 165 7.95 6.67 -30.39
CA TRP A 165 8.87 5.53 -30.53
C TRP A 165 9.91 5.76 -31.63
N LYS A 166 9.47 6.22 -32.80
CA LYS A 166 10.35 6.44 -33.96
C LYS A 166 11.35 7.57 -33.70
N VAL A 167 10.90 8.64 -33.04
CA VAL A 167 11.76 9.72 -32.58
C VAL A 167 12.78 9.21 -31.56
N ALA A 168 12.33 8.45 -30.55
CA ALA A 168 13.20 7.88 -29.53
C ALA A 168 14.22 6.89 -30.10
N ALA A 169 13.81 6.05 -31.07
CA ALA A 169 14.70 5.15 -31.79
C ALA A 169 15.85 5.92 -32.47
N ALA A 170 15.55 7.03 -33.15
CA ALA A 170 16.56 7.85 -33.81
C ALA A 170 17.51 8.51 -32.79
N VAL A 171 16.99 9.00 -31.66
CA VAL A 171 17.81 9.56 -30.57
C VAL A 171 18.70 8.50 -29.94
N LEU A 172 18.17 7.32 -29.60
CA LEU A 172 18.92 6.23 -28.98
C LEU A 172 20.00 5.68 -29.92
N GLN A 173 19.71 5.57 -31.21
CA GLN A 173 20.74 5.25 -32.21
C GLN A 173 21.84 6.32 -32.24
N ARG A 174 21.49 7.61 -32.15
CA ARG A 174 22.50 8.67 -32.08
C ARG A 174 23.34 8.58 -30.80
N VAL A 175 22.72 8.29 -29.65
CA VAL A 175 23.43 8.04 -28.38
C VAL A 175 24.41 6.87 -28.53
N GLN A 176 24.01 5.78 -29.20
CA GLN A 176 24.88 4.64 -29.48
C GLN A 176 26.03 5.00 -30.42
N GLN A 177 25.76 5.73 -31.50
CA GLN A 177 26.76 6.19 -32.47
C GLN A 177 27.82 7.08 -31.84
N LEU A 178 27.42 7.92 -30.88
CA LEU A 178 28.33 8.78 -30.12
C LEU A 178 29.11 8.02 -29.03
N GLY A 179 28.81 6.73 -28.81
CA GLY A 179 29.50 5.92 -27.82
C GLY A 179 29.26 6.35 -26.37
N LEU A 180 28.20 7.11 -26.10
CA LEU A 180 27.96 7.71 -24.77
C LEU A 180 27.55 6.66 -23.74
N HIS A 181 26.77 5.65 -24.14
CA HIS A 181 26.27 4.63 -23.24
C HIS A 181 26.00 3.32 -23.97
N PRO A 182 26.34 2.15 -23.39
CA PRO A 182 25.84 0.88 -23.87
C PRO A 182 24.31 0.84 -23.72
N LEU A 183 23.59 0.58 -24.80
CA LEU A 183 22.12 0.50 -24.79
C LEU A 183 21.69 -0.97 -24.95
N PRO A 184 21.72 -1.78 -23.88
CA PRO A 184 21.31 -3.17 -23.96
C PRO A 184 19.85 -3.28 -24.40
N GLY A 185 19.58 -4.21 -25.31
CA GLY A 185 18.24 -4.42 -25.85
C GLY A 185 17.79 -3.40 -26.90
N LEU A 186 18.63 -2.43 -27.29
CA LEU A 186 18.28 -1.45 -28.34
C LEU A 186 17.91 -2.14 -29.65
N ALA A 187 18.64 -3.17 -30.07
CA ALA A 187 18.29 -3.93 -31.29
C ALA A 187 16.87 -4.49 -31.23
N SER A 188 16.50 -5.09 -30.09
CA SER A 188 15.16 -5.63 -29.87
C SER A 188 14.08 -4.53 -29.79
N TYR A 189 14.41 -3.39 -29.20
CA TYR A 189 13.53 -2.22 -29.16
C TYR A 189 13.25 -1.64 -30.55
N LEU A 190 14.27 -1.62 -31.42
CA LEU A 190 14.15 -1.19 -32.81
C LEU A 190 13.36 -2.20 -33.65
N GLU A 191 13.50 -3.49 -33.38
CA GLU A 191 12.85 -4.56 -34.13
C GLU A 191 11.37 -4.75 -33.75
N HIS A 192 11.02 -4.64 -32.47
CA HIS A 192 9.68 -4.98 -31.97
C HIS A 192 8.82 -3.77 -31.59
N GLY A 193 9.37 -2.56 -31.64
CA GLY A 193 8.59 -1.35 -31.40
C GLY A 193 7.61 -1.06 -32.55
N THR A 194 6.42 -0.55 -32.21
CA THR A 194 5.37 -0.24 -33.19
C THR A 194 4.82 1.17 -33.01
N GLU A 195 4.42 1.78 -34.12
CA GLU A 195 3.80 3.12 -34.12
C GLU A 195 2.49 3.14 -33.32
N THR A 196 1.71 2.05 -33.38
CA THR A 196 0.44 1.90 -32.64
C THR A 196 0.65 1.92 -31.13
N ALA A 197 1.65 1.21 -30.61
CA ALA A 197 1.94 1.20 -29.18
C ALA A 197 2.43 2.57 -28.67
N ALA A 198 3.09 3.37 -29.52
CA ALA A 198 3.48 4.74 -29.19
C ALA A 198 2.29 5.71 -29.16
N ALA A 199 1.35 5.56 -30.10
CA ALA A 199 0.13 6.36 -30.13
C ALA A 199 -0.77 6.13 -28.90
N ASP A 200 -0.87 4.89 -28.42
CA ASP A 200 -1.64 4.55 -27.20
C ASP A 200 -1.04 5.18 -25.94
N VAL A 201 0.30 5.25 -25.84
CA VAL A 201 1.00 5.93 -24.74
C VAL A 201 0.80 7.45 -24.81
N GLU A 202 0.93 8.04 -25.99
CA GLU A 202 0.69 9.49 -26.19
C GLU A 202 -0.76 9.87 -25.82
N LYS A 203 -1.74 9.02 -26.18
CA LYS A 203 -3.15 9.19 -25.83
C LYS A 203 -3.41 9.02 -24.33
N ALA A 204 -2.75 8.07 -23.66
CA ALA A 204 -2.85 7.88 -22.21
C ALA A 204 -2.20 9.03 -21.41
N LEU A 205 -1.10 9.61 -21.91
CA LEU A 205 -0.41 10.77 -21.32
C LEU A 205 -1.27 12.04 -21.30
N LEU A 206 -2.28 12.15 -22.17
CA LEU A 206 -3.23 13.27 -22.18
C LEU A 206 -4.27 13.20 -21.03
N GLY A 207 -4.29 12.16 -20.18
CA GLY A 207 -5.36 11.96 -19.19
C GLY A 207 -5.04 11.32 -17.82
N MET A 208 -3.87 10.72 -17.54
CA MET A 208 -3.54 10.11 -16.22
C MET A 208 -2.03 10.04 -15.94
N PRO A 209 -1.59 9.88 -14.66
CA PRO A 209 -0.17 9.67 -14.33
C PRO A 209 0.33 8.33 -14.90
N TYR A 210 1.28 8.38 -15.83
CA TYR A 210 1.81 7.23 -16.54
C TYR A 210 2.91 6.50 -15.74
N ARG A 211 2.87 5.16 -15.77
CA ARG A 211 3.91 4.26 -15.29
C ARG A 211 4.76 3.80 -16.48
N PRO A 212 6.12 3.78 -16.39
CA PRO A 212 7.00 3.40 -17.49
C PRO A 212 6.58 2.11 -18.18
N ARG A 213 6.77 2.07 -19.51
CA ARG A 213 6.51 0.91 -20.36
C ARG A 213 7.25 -0.29 -19.78
N GLN A 214 6.51 -1.29 -19.29
CA GLN A 214 7.09 -2.58 -18.92
C GLN A 214 7.17 -3.44 -20.18
N PHE A 215 8.37 -3.62 -20.72
CA PHE A 215 8.57 -4.58 -21.79
C PHE A 215 8.39 -6.00 -21.26
N PRO A 216 7.94 -6.94 -22.10
CA PRO A 216 8.23 -8.34 -21.86
C PRO A 216 9.74 -8.45 -21.71
N LYS A 217 10.21 -8.91 -20.55
CA LYS A 217 11.61 -9.34 -20.42
C LYS A 217 11.86 -10.31 -21.58
N ALA A 218 13.04 -10.23 -22.23
CA ALA A 218 13.53 -11.27 -23.14
C ALA A 218 13.08 -12.62 -22.59
N SER A 219 12.46 -13.47 -23.43
CA SER A 219 11.86 -14.73 -22.99
C SER A 219 12.84 -15.38 -22.03
N LYS A 220 12.53 -15.29 -20.73
CA LYS A 220 13.29 -16.03 -19.74
C LYS A 220 13.16 -17.45 -20.26
N ALA A 221 14.28 -18.12 -20.51
CA ALA A 221 14.31 -19.57 -20.52
C ALA A 221 13.33 -20.01 -19.44
N PRO A 222 12.29 -20.79 -19.80
CA PRO A 222 11.02 -20.88 -19.07
C PRO A 222 11.37 -20.85 -17.60
N ALA A 223 11.02 -19.73 -16.95
CA ALA A 223 11.48 -19.49 -15.59
C ALA A 223 11.05 -20.73 -14.84
N GLU A 224 12.03 -21.53 -14.38
CA GLU A 224 11.71 -22.71 -13.59
C GLU A 224 10.71 -22.22 -12.56
N PRO A 225 9.49 -22.80 -12.54
CA PRO A 225 8.40 -22.26 -11.77
C PRO A 225 8.95 -22.02 -10.38
N ARG A 226 9.09 -20.72 -10.03
CA ARG A 226 9.88 -20.31 -8.87
C ARG A 226 9.31 -21.10 -7.71
N GLN A 227 10.09 -22.06 -7.20
CA GLN A 227 9.60 -22.96 -6.18
C GLN A 227 9.08 -22.09 -5.04
N LEU A 228 7.78 -22.20 -4.79
CA LEU A 228 7.14 -21.42 -3.75
C LEU A 228 7.77 -21.87 -2.44
N LYS A 229 8.35 -20.92 -1.70
CA LYS A 229 9.04 -21.22 -0.46
C LYS A 229 8.03 -21.82 0.53
N ALA A 230 8.24 -23.09 0.89
CA ALA A 230 7.51 -23.71 1.98
C ALA A 230 7.93 -23.04 3.29
N THR A 231 6.95 -22.59 4.05
CA THR A 231 7.14 -22.07 5.40
C THR A 231 6.30 -22.91 6.33
N GLU A 232 6.90 -23.36 7.42
CA GLU A 232 6.23 -24.18 8.40
C GLU A 232 5.26 -23.36 9.27
N PRO A 233 4.12 -23.93 9.68
CA PRO A 233 3.22 -23.35 10.66
C PRO A 233 3.93 -23.08 12.01
N PRO A 234 3.42 -22.15 12.83
CA PRO A 234 3.89 -22.00 14.20
C PRO A 234 3.64 -23.29 14.99
N ALA A 235 4.46 -23.53 16.03
CA ALA A 235 4.42 -24.75 16.83
C ALA A 235 3.05 -25.07 17.46
N ASP A 236 2.21 -24.05 17.68
CA ASP A 236 0.87 -24.22 18.24
C ASP A 236 -0.21 -24.49 17.17
N SER A 237 0.12 -24.55 15.88
CA SER A 237 -0.81 -24.88 14.80
C SER A 237 -1.20 -26.36 14.81
N TRP A 238 -2.47 -26.66 14.55
CA TRP A 238 -2.97 -28.03 14.35
C TRP A 238 -2.96 -28.46 12.88
N LEU A 239 -2.46 -27.60 12.00
CA LEU A 239 -2.38 -27.85 10.56
C LEU A 239 -0.98 -28.35 10.23
N THR A 240 -0.87 -29.59 9.78
CA THR A 240 0.36 -30.16 9.22
C THR A 240 0.33 -29.99 7.70
N PRO A 241 1.36 -29.41 7.07
CA PRO A 241 1.33 -29.22 5.62
C PRO A 241 1.33 -30.53 4.83
N MET A 242 0.52 -30.61 3.79
CA MET A 242 0.46 -31.72 2.84
C MET A 242 1.09 -31.29 1.51
N GLY A 243 2.39 -31.55 1.37
CA GLY A 243 3.13 -31.24 0.14
C GLY A 243 3.58 -29.78 0.01
N PRO A 244 4.10 -29.39 -1.17
CA PRO A 244 4.61 -28.05 -1.42
C PRO A 244 3.46 -27.04 -1.65
N PRO A 245 3.70 -25.75 -1.37
CA PRO A 245 2.75 -24.71 -1.73
C PRO A 245 2.60 -24.57 -3.25
N TYR A 246 1.41 -24.18 -3.70
CA TYR A 246 1.05 -23.95 -5.10
C TYR A 246 0.44 -22.56 -5.31
N ALA A 247 0.41 -22.11 -6.56
CA ALA A 247 -0.06 -20.78 -6.92
C ALA A 247 -1.58 -20.67 -6.72
N ASN A 248 -2.04 -19.51 -6.23
CA ASN A 248 -3.47 -19.24 -6.11
C ASN A 248 -4.12 -19.08 -7.50
N PRO A 249 -5.03 -19.99 -7.91
CA PRO A 249 -5.64 -19.95 -9.24
C PRO A 249 -6.54 -18.71 -9.45
N LYS A 250 -7.01 -18.07 -8.38
CA LYS A 250 -7.88 -16.88 -8.44
C LYS A 250 -7.11 -15.56 -8.60
N LYS A 251 -5.80 -15.60 -8.90
CA LYS A 251 -4.91 -14.42 -9.07
C LYS A 251 -4.86 -13.44 -7.89
N ARG A 252 -5.32 -13.84 -6.70
CA ARG A 252 -5.11 -13.05 -5.46
C ARG A 252 -3.69 -13.29 -4.97
N ALA A 253 -3.03 -12.25 -4.45
CA ALA A 253 -1.66 -12.37 -3.94
C ALA A 253 -1.54 -13.46 -2.86
N GLY A 254 -0.54 -14.34 -2.97
CA GLY A 254 -0.22 -15.39 -1.99
C GLY A 254 -0.09 -16.80 -2.57
N SER A 255 0.63 -17.67 -1.86
CA SER A 255 0.66 -19.12 -2.12
C SER A 255 -0.42 -19.84 -1.31
N LEU A 256 -1.01 -20.86 -1.92
CA LEU A 256 -1.90 -21.81 -1.25
C LEU A 256 -1.11 -23.05 -0.87
N ARG A 257 -1.56 -23.76 0.15
CA ARG A 257 -0.99 -25.06 0.54
C ARG A 257 -2.12 -25.89 1.15
N ASP A 258 -2.07 -27.18 0.91
CA ASP A 258 -3.00 -28.10 1.54
C ASP A 258 -2.46 -28.49 2.92
N TYR A 259 -3.35 -28.71 3.88
CA TYR A 259 -2.99 -29.06 5.24
C TYR A 259 -3.88 -30.18 5.76
N GLN A 260 -3.32 -31.05 6.59
CA GLN A 260 -4.06 -32.00 7.40
C GLN A 260 -4.24 -31.40 8.81
N CYS A 261 -5.48 -31.20 9.26
CA CYS A 261 -5.76 -30.90 10.67
C CYS A 261 -5.37 -32.12 11.52
N ARG A 262 -5.04 -31.90 12.79
CA ARG A 262 -4.89 -32.97 13.78
C ARG A 262 -6.10 -33.92 13.85
N CYS A 263 -7.31 -33.42 13.58
CA CYS A 263 -8.55 -34.22 13.47
C CYS A 263 -8.67 -35.04 12.17
N LYS A 264 -7.59 -35.13 11.38
CA LYS A 264 -7.50 -35.83 10.08
C LYS A 264 -8.27 -35.19 8.93
N THR A 265 -9.04 -34.13 9.16
CA THR A 265 -9.67 -33.35 8.09
C THR A 265 -8.61 -32.68 7.21
N VAL A 266 -8.71 -32.88 5.91
CA VAL A 266 -7.86 -32.21 4.92
C VAL A 266 -8.50 -30.88 4.55
N VAL A 267 -7.70 -29.81 4.61
CA VAL A 267 -8.08 -28.47 4.16
C VAL A 267 -7.26 -28.15 2.93
N THR A 268 -7.95 -27.99 1.81
CA THR A 268 -7.30 -27.68 0.54
C THR A 268 -7.35 -26.17 0.25
N GLY A 269 -6.35 -25.67 -0.46
CA GLY A 269 -6.36 -24.32 -1.00
C GLY A 269 -6.28 -23.22 0.04
N LEU A 270 -5.65 -23.48 1.18
CA LEU A 270 -5.58 -22.51 2.27
C LEU A 270 -4.37 -21.57 2.10
N PRO A 271 -4.49 -20.25 2.30
CA PRO A 271 -3.36 -19.35 2.16
C PRO A 271 -2.23 -19.67 3.16
N GLN A 272 -1.02 -19.97 2.67
CA GLN A 272 0.13 -20.28 3.52
C GLN A 272 0.43 -19.15 4.51
N ALA A 273 0.24 -17.90 4.10
CA ALA A 273 0.43 -16.73 4.95
C ALA A 273 -0.50 -16.71 6.17
N GLU A 274 -1.74 -17.21 6.05
CA GLU A 274 -2.69 -17.24 7.17
C GLU A 274 -2.31 -18.29 8.22
N VAL A 275 -1.79 -19.44 7.78
CA VAL A 275 -1.33 -20.49 8.70
C VAL A 275 -0.04 -20.07 9.39
N THR A 276 0.94 -19.59 8.61
CA THR A 276 2.27 -19.22 9.12
C THR A 276 2.23 -18.03 10.08
N ARG A 277 1.32 -17.07 9.86
CA ARG A 277 1.08 -15.95 10.79
C ARG A 277 0.25 -16.36 12.01
N GLY A 278 -0.28 -17.58 12.05
CA GLY A 278 -1.11 -18.08 13.14
C GLY A 278 -2.55 -17.57 13.14
N ASN A 279 -3.04 -17.00 12.03
CA ASN A 279 -4.44 -16.58 11.90
C ASN A 279 -5.36 -17.79 11.74
N THR A 280 -4.90 -18.80 11.00
CA THR A 280 -5.63 -20.05 10.76
C THR A 280 -4.82 -21.21 11.33
N LYS A 281 -5.24 -21.70 12.51
CA LYS A 281 -4.51 -22.74 13.24
C LYS A 281 -5.16 -24.13 13.20
N SER A 282 -6.27 -24.29 12.48
CA SER A 282 -7.01 -25.56 12.33
C SER A 282 -7.99 -25.48 11.15
N CYS A 283 -8.61 -26.61 10.78
CA CYS A 283 -9.68 -26.66 9.77
C CYS A 283 -11.04 -26.12 10.25
N GLY A 284 -11.04 -25.39 11.37
CA GLY A 284 -12.23 -25.22 12.22
C GLY A 284 -12.20 -26.18 13.40
N CYS A 285 -11.49 -27.31 13.31
CA CYS A 285 -11.43 -28.34 14.36
C CYS A 285 -10.93 -27.84 15.72
N ARG A 286 -10.18 -26.74 15.79
CA ARG A 286 -9.75 -26.10 17.04
C ARG A 286 -10.75 -25.07 17.56
N GLN A 287 -11.49 -24.38 16.68
CA GLN A 287 -12.65 -23.60 17.10
C GLN A 287 -13.76 -24.54 17.55
N ASP A 288 -13.96 -25.65 16.85
CA ASP A 288 -14.80 -26.75 17.25
C ASP A 288 -14.24 -27.40 18.50
N ALA A 289 -12.94 -27.63 18.72
CA ALA A 289 -12.43 -28.10 20.02
C ALA A 289 -12.61 -27.06 21.15
N SER A 290 -12.54 -25.76 20.86
CA SER A 290 -12.89 -24.70 21.83
C SER A 290 -14.41 -24.58 22.06
N ARG A 291 -15.24 -25.06 21.12
CA ARG A 291 -16.71 -25.20 21.19
C ARG A 291 -17.17 -26.63 21.57
N ALA A 292 -16.23 -27.57 21.63
CA ALA A 292 -16.34 -29.01 21.90
C ALA A 292 -15.44 -29.41 23.07
N VAL A 293 -15.03 -28.44 23.90
CA VAL A 293 -15.48 -28.54 25.28
C VAL A 293 -16.99 -28.60 25.13
N PRO A 294 -17.64 -29.75 25.41
CA PRO A 294 -19.09 -29.78 25.42
C PRO A 294 -19.51 -28.57 26.24
N ARG A 295 -20.18 -27.60 25.62
CA ARG A 295 -20.96 -26.66 26.42
C ARG A 295 -22.02 -27.57 27.00
N GLY A 296 -21.70 -28.15 28.16
CA GLY A 296 -22.59 -29.03 28.89
C GLY A 296 -23.93 -28.34 28.82
N ARG A 297 -24.89 -29.01 28.21
CA ARG A 297 -26.23 -28.47 27.96
C ARG A 297 -26.63 -27.88 29.30
N VAL A 298 -26.63 -26.55 29.38
CA VAL A 298 -26.88 -25.88 30.65
C VAL A 298 -28.28 -26.30 31.00
N ASP A 299 -28.40 -27.11 32.05
CA ASP A 299 -29.67 -27.69 32.43
C ASP A 299 -30.63 -26.53 32.68
N ARG A 300 -31.67 -26.49 31.86
CA ARG A 300 -32.64 -25.39 31.84
C ARG A 300 -33.39 -25.36 33.17
N GLU A 301 -33.64 -26.53 33.75
CA GLU A 301 -34.29 -26.68 35.05
C GLU A 301 -33.36 -26.18 36.15
N LEU A 302 -32.10 -26.62 36.16
CA LEU A 302 -31.08 -26.14 37.11
C LEU A 302 -30.92 -24.62 37.05
N THR A 303 -30.91 -24.04 35.85
CA THR A 303 -30.73 -22.59 35.67
C THR A 303 -31.95 -21.80 36.12
N GLN A 304 -33.16 -22.34 35.88
CA GLN A 304 -34.40 -21.71 36.36
C GLN A 304 -34.51 -21.80 37.89
N ALA A 305 -34.17 -22.94 38.48
CA ALA A 305 -34.14 -23.13 39.93
C ALA A 305 -33.11 -22.21 40.60
N ALA A 306 -31.91 -22.09 40.03
CA ALA A 306 -30.89 -21.16 40.50
C ALA A 306 -31.36 -19.68 40.46
N ARG A 307 -32.11 -19.28 39.42
CA ARG A 307 -32.69 -17.92 39.36
C ARG A 307 -33.74 -17.69 40.42
N GLN A 308 -34.63 -18.66 40.64
CA GLN A 308 -35.66 -18.54 41.67
C GLN A 308 -35.04 -18.47 43.05
N TRP A 309 -34.03 -19.30 43.32
CA TRP A 309 -33.26 -19.27 44.56
C TRP A 309 -32.55 -17.92 44.76
N ALA A 310 -31.82 -17.43 43.76
CA ALA A 310 -31.11 -16.16 43.84
C ALA A 310 -32.06 -14.98 44.13
N ARG A 311 -33.24 -14.96 43.49
CA ARG A 311 -34.28 -13.95 43.76
C ARG A 311 -34.83 -14.03 45.17
N LYS A 312 -35.06 -15.24 45.71
CA LYS A 312 -35.49 -15.44 47.10
C LYS A 312 -34.42 -15.01 48.10
N ALA A 313 -33.15 -15.21 47.76
CA ALA A 313 -32.00 -14.77 48.55
C ALA A 313 -31.67 -13.27 48.39
N GLY A 314 -32.47 -12.50 47.66
CA GLY A 314 -32.26 -11.05 47.46
C GLY A 314 -31.18 -10.68 46.45
N THR A 315 -30.65 -11.63 45.67
CA THR A 315 -29.65 -11.38 44.62
C THR A 315 -30.32 -10.97 43.31
N GLU A 316 -29.93 -9.82 42.77
CA GLU A 316 -30.42 -9.35 41.47
C GLU A 316 -29.86 -10.21 40.33
N VAL A 317 -30.75 -10.85 39.57
CA VAL A 317 -30.39 -11.66 38.41
C VAL A 317 -31.25 -11.29 37.21
N ARG A 318 -30.62 -11.23 36.03
CA ARG A 318 -31.31 -10.96 34.76
C ARG A 318 -32.43 -11.97 34.51
N GLU A 319 -33.47 -11.59 33.77
CA GLU A 319 -34.54 -12.53 33.42
C GLU A 319 -34.12 -13.54 32.35
N ASN A 320 -33.34 -13.08 31.37
CA ASN A 320 -32.95 -13.84 30.19
C ASN A 320 -31.42 -13.88 30.02
N GLY A 321 -30.94 -14.86 29.25
CA GLY A 321 -29.51 -15.03 28.92
C GLY A 321 -28.74 -15.91 29.92
N PRO A 322 -27.40 -15.97 29.84
CA PRO A 322 -26.59 -16.79 30.75
C PRO A 322 -26.65 -16.26 32.18
N LEU A 323 -26.82 -17.15 33.16
CA LEU A 323 -26.75 -16.81 34.59
C LEU A 323 -25.28 -16.63 35.01
N ASP A 324 -25.04 -15.69 35.92
CA ASP A 324 -23.72 -15.45 36.49
C ASP A 324 -23.13 -16.75 37.08
N ALA A 325 -21.84 -16.97 36.85
CA ALA A 325 -21.17 -18.21 37.22
C ALA A 325 -21.06 -18.39 38.73
N ARG A 326 -20.86 -17.30 39.49
CA ARG A 326 -20.81 -17.31 40.95
C ARG A 326 -22.16 -17.70 41.51
N VAL A 327 -23.25 -17.13 40.97
CA VAL A 327 -24.63 -17.47 41.38
C VAL A 327 -24.94 -18.94 41.12
N LEU A 328 -24.59 -19.45 39.92
CA LEU A 328 -24.87 -20.85 39.58
C LEU A 328 -24.06 -21.83 40.45
N ALA A 329 -22.78 -21.56 40.68
CA ALA A 329 -21.93 -22.38 41.56
C ALA A 329 -22.44 -22.38 43.02
N SER A 330 -22.87 -21.22 43.50
CA SER A 330 -23.43 -21.08 44.86
C SER A 330 -24.73 -21.86 45.03
N TYR A 331 -25.61 -21.83 44.02
CA TYR A 331 -26.83 -22.64 44.01
C TYR A 331 -26.52 -24.14 44.05
N GLN A 332 -25.50 -24.63 43.33
CA GLN A 332 -25.13 -26.04 43.34
C GLN A 332 -24.73 -26.52 44.74
N LEU A 333 -23.98 -25.72 45.50
CA LEU A 333 -23.64 -26.02 46.89
C LEU A 333 -24.87 -25.96 47.80
N HIS A 334 -25.70 -24.93 47.66
CA HIS A 334 -26.95 -24.82 48.41
C HIS A 334 -27.89 -26.02 48.19
N ALA A 335 -28.05 -26.46 46.94
CA ALA A 335 -28.97 -27.55 46.56
C ALA A 335 -28.61 -28.90 47.19
N VAL A 336 -27.35 -29.08 47.62
CA VAL A 336 -26.89 -30.28 48.33
C VAL A 336 -26.66 -30.06 49.83
N GLY A 337 -27.14 -28.93 50.39
CA GLY A 337 -27.03 -28.62 51.82
C GLY A 337 -25.69 -28.01 52.26
N MET A 338 -24.81 -27.61 51.33
CA MET A 338 -23.50 -27.03 51.62
C MET A 338 -23.53 -25.51 51.77
N ALA A 339 -24.51 -25.00 52.52
CA ALA A 339 -24.67 -23.57 52.74
C ALA A 339 -23.51 -22.97 53.56
N SER A 340 -22.76 -23.78 54.31
CA SER A 340 -21.58 -23.35 55.08
C SER A 340 -20.43 -22.80 54.23
N PHE A 341 -20.40 -23.11 52.93
CA PHE A 341 -19.41 -22.60 51.98
C PHE A 341 -19.85 -21.28 51.31
N LEU A 342 -21.02 -20.76 51.68
CA LEU A 342 -21.57 -19.49 51.18
C LEU A 342 -21.33 -18.39 52.22
N GLY A 343 -21.09 -17.17 51.75
CA GLY A 343 -21.01 -15.99 52.62
C GLY A 343 -22.38 -15.44 52.99
N ASP A 344 -22.39 -14.30 53.70
CA ASP A 344 -23.60 -13.62 54.15
C ASP A 344 -24.53 -13.19 53.00
N ASP A 345 -23.98 -13.01 51.79
CA ASP A 345 -24.72 -12.72 50.56
C ASP A 345 -25.35 -13.98 49.91
N ASN A 346 -25.27 -15.13 50.57
CA ASN A 346 -25.60 -16.46 50.05
C ASN A 346 -24.81 -16.84 48.79
N LEU A 347 -23.66 -16.21 48.53
CA LEU A 347 -22.79 -16.54 47.40
C LEU A 347 -21.43 -17.02 47.90
N ILE A 348 -20.77 -17.86 47.09
CA ILE A 348 -19.40 -18.30 47.37
C ILE A 348 -18.49 -17.05 47.48
N PRO A 349 -17.71 -16.87 48.57
CA PRO A 349 -16.79 -15.75 48.70
C PRO A 349 -15.68 -15.79 47.63
N GLU A 350 -15.38 -14.66 47.01
CA GLU A 350 -14.33 -14.59 45.98
C GLU A 350 -12.95 -15.02 46.52
N GLY A 351 -12.65 -14.66 47.78
CA GLY A 351 -11.39 -15.04 48.44
C GLY A 351 -11.20 -16.55 48.54
N ALA A 352 -12.27 -17.32 48.77
CA ALA A 352 -12.20 -18.78 48.86
C ALA A 352 -11.84 -19.41 47.51
N VAL A 353 -12.40 -18.88 46.41
CA VAL A 353 -12.09 -19.34 45.05
C VAL A 353 -10.69 -18.95 44.62
N ARG A 354 -10.20 -17.78 45.05
CA ARG A 354 -8.81 -17.35 44.78
C ARG A 354 -7.80 -18.21 45.53
N GLY A 355 -8.04 -18.50 46.81
CA GLY A 355 -7.19 -19.42 47.57
C GLY A 355 -7.11 -20.79 46.91
N TRP A 356 -8.25 -21.36 46.53
CA TRP A 356 -8.29 -22.63 45.80
C TRP A 356 -7.57 -22.59 44.44
N VAL A 357 -7.68 -21.48 43.71
CA VAL A 357 -6.94 -21.28 42.45
C VAL A 357 -5.43 -21.30 42.67
N ASP A 358 -4.96 -20.64 43.72
CA ASP A 358 -3.53 -20.58 44.05
C ASP A 358 -3.03 -21.97 44.50
N ASP A 359 -3.80 -22.67 45.34
CA ASP A 359 -3.48 -24.00 45.85
C ASP A 359 -3.41 -25.07 44.74
N GLU A 360 -4.28 -24.96 43.72
CA GLU A 360 -4.33 -25.88 42.57
C GLU A 360 -3.50 -25.40 41.36
N GLU A 361 -2.71 -24.33 41.53
CA GLU A 361 -1.90 -23.70 40.49
C GLU A 361 -2.69 -23.36 39.19
N ILE A 362 -3.96 -22.98 39.33
CA ILE A 362 -4.84 -22.71 38.18
C ILE A 362 -4.48 -21.37 37.54
N THR A 363 -4.13 -21.38 36.25
CA THR A 363 -3.82 -20.15 35.51
C THR A 363 -5.08 -19.29 35.29
N LEU A 364 -5.09 -18.07 35.84
CA LEU A 364 -6.18 -17.12 35.66
C LEU A 364 -6.18 -16.43 34.29
N GLY A 365 -7.35 -15.90 33.91
CA GLY A 365 -7.50 -15.10 32.70
C GLY A 365 -6.87 -13.70 32.79
N ALA A 366 -6.95 -12.94 31.69
CA ALA A 366 -6.37 -11.59 31.62
C ALA A 366 -6.80 -10.70 32.79
N ARG A 367 -5.81 -10.04 33.43
CA ARG A 367 -5.96 -9.18 34.62
C ARG A 367 -6.47 -9.90 35.88
N GLY A 368 -6.21 -11.20 36.03
CA GLY A 368 -6.54 -11.95 37.26
C GLY A 368 -8.05 -12.12 37.50
N ARG A 369 -8.86 -12.05 36.45
CA ARG A 369 -10.31 -12.31 36.53
C ARG A 369 -10.56 -13.80 36.72
N LEU A 370 -11.54 -14.14 37.56
CA LEU A 370 -12.04 -15.51 37.74
C LEU A 370 -13.04 -15.85 36.61
N PRO A 371 -12.65 -16.66 35.61
CA PRO A 371 -13.56 -17.07 34.55
C PRO A 371 -14.63 -18.05 35.06
N ARG A 372 -15.70 -18.24 34.28
CA ARG A 372 -16.83 -19.13 34.62
C ARG A 372 -16.41 -20.53 35.07
N HIS A 373 -15.41 -21.13 34.42
CA HIS A 373 -14.98 -22.49 34.76
C HIS A 373 -14.33 -22.57 36.14
N THR A 374 -13.74 -21.49 36.64
CA THR A 374 -13.11 -21.46 37.97
C THR A 374 -14.16 -21.52 39.08
N TRP A 375 -15.24 -20.75 38.96
CA TRP A 375 -16.36 -20.81 39.92
C TRP A 375 -17.04 -22.18 39.96
N LEU A 376 -17.31 -22.75 38.79
CA LEU A 376 -17.93 -24.08 38.69
C LEU A 376 -16.96 -25.20 39.10
N GLY A 377 -15.66 -25.03 38.83
CA GLY A 377 -14.61 -25.95 39.25
C GLY A 377 -14.46 -26.01 40.77
N TYR A 378 -14.50 -24.86 41.44
CA TYR A 378 -14.50 -24.78 42.90
C TYR A 378 -15.72 -25.50 43.51
N ALA A 379 -16.94 -25.24 43.00
CA ALA A 379 -18.11 -25.95 43.49
C ALA A 379 -18.00 -27.47 43.25
N ALA A 380 -17.48 -27.89 42.09
CA ALA A 380 -17.25 -29.30 41.81
C ALA A 380 -16.18 -29.94 42.71
N SER A 381 -15.12 -29.21 43.08
CA SER A 381 -14.09 -29.73 43.99
C SER A 381 -14.65 -29.95 45.40
N VAL A 382 -15.45 -29.01 45.92
CA VAL A 382 -16.17 -29.15 47.19
C VAL A 382 -17.13 -30.35 47.14
N LEU A 383 -17.91 -30.50 46.06
CA LEU A 383 -18.80 -31.65 45.88
C LEU A 383 -18.04 -32.98 45.77
N ALA A 384 -16.87 -32.99 45.14
CA ALA A 384 -16.03 -34.17 45.01
C ALA A 384 -15.37 -34.56 46.35
N GLN A 385 -15.05 -33.60 47.22
CA GLN A 385 -14.58 -33.88 48.58
C GLN A 385 -15.65 -34.61 49.41
N LEU A 386 -16.94 -34.28 49.23
CA LEU A 386 -18.05 -35.01 49.84
C LEU A 386 -18.16 -36.46 49.34
N ALA A 387 -18.00 -36.67 48.02
CA ALA A 387 -18.06 -38.01 47.45
C ALA A 387 -16.89 -38.92 47.89
N LYS A 388 -15.81 -38.34 48.41
CA LYS A 388 -14.65 -39.04 48.96
C LYS A 388 -14.71 -39.27 50.47
N ALA A 389 -15.73 -38.76 51.15
CA ALA A 389 -15.95 -38.99 52.58
C ALA A 389 -17.10 -40.00 52.79
N PRO A 390 -16.87 -41.33 52.70
CA PRO A 390 -17.75 -42.29 53.35
C PRO A 390 -17.32 -42.41 54.82
N ASP A 391 -18.31 -42.30 55.73
CA ASP A 391 -18.30 -42.74 57.12
C ASP A 391 -17.00 -42.55 57.94
N GLU A 392 -16.83 -41.36 58.52
CA GLU A 392 -16.42 -41.30 59.94
C GLU A 392 -17.63 -40.73 60.70
N ASP A 393 -18.17 -41.56 61.61
CA ASP A 393 -19.37 -41.37 62.45
C ASP A 393 -20.74 -41.84 61.89
N ALA A 394 -20.89 -43.16 61.74
CA ALA A 394 -22.13 -43.90 62.03
C ALA A 394 -21.85 -45.33 62.49
#